data_AF-A0A4V6AP36-F1
#
_entry.id   AF-A0A4V6AP36-F1
#
_cell.length_a   1.000
_cell.length_b   1.000
_cell.length_c   1.000
_cell.angle_alpha   90.00
_cell.angle_beta   90.00
_cell.angle_gamma   90.00
#
_symmetry.space_group_name_H-M   'P 1'
#
loop_
_entity.id
_entity.type
_entity.pdbx_description
1 polymer ?
#
loop_
_entity_poly.entity_id
_entity_poly.type
_entity_poly.pdbx_seq_one_letter_code
_entity_poly.pdbx_strand_id
1 'polypeptide(L)'
;MMGFCWSGECGNRPCWGDHYVPCCAGWVGPTVLLCIYGFCSMMRPIEPFLTEFLTGSYKNLTAEQVTRQVYPVWTYSNLVLLVPVLLVTDFLRYKPVIILQGITYVTTMLLILFGSGVHLAQLAFFCYSVAMAADTSLFYKGTDSAQHGASDEGSPDSEDFSIWAKSKTAAKHVGGKFRGFLLDCKECYSSVAMLFYCIWSATGTCGFYQVSAYIQLFWLHIQPGNFTAYNGGVDAFSTLTGAAASVAVGHMSVEWSVWGELVLGGFTFLVAGAIFLMDLTDNIWISYMCYSLFKTVYLQLSTICTFQIAKTLSRTRYALVFGMNSFVNQVLQSVLTAIVINSLQLCITLQYFVYASFFAAISLLFTVRGVYTVLHMKRPTGGNQAERATNLPEGSRP
;
A
#
# COMPACT_ATOMS: atom_id res chain seq x y z
N MET A 1 -13.17 19.06 5.80
CA MET A 1 -12.38 20.20 5.27
C MET A 1 -11.32 20.57 6.30
N MET A 2 -10.06 20.23 6.04
CA MET A 2 -8.94 20.63 6.91
C MET A 2 -8.56 22.08 6.59
N GLY A 3 -8.76 22.99 7.54
CA GLY A 3 -8.16 24.31 7.52
C GLY A 3 -6.69 24.18 7.91
N PHE A 4 -5.78 24.41 6.96
CA PHE A 4 -4.37 24.59 7.23
C PHE A 4 -4.13 26.06 7.58
N CYS A 5 -3.89 26.34 8.86
CA CYS A 5 -3.41 27.63 9.32
C CYS A 5 -1.88 27.62 9.24
N TRP A 6 -1.30 28.19 8.19
CA TRP A 6 0.08 28.67 8.22
C TRP A 6 0.01 30.18 8.46
N SER A 7 -0.12 30.58 9.73
CA SER A 7 0.22 31.95 10.14
C SER A 7 1.74 32.04 10.04
N GLY A 8 2.35 32.92 9.26
CA GLY A 8 2.04 34.34 9.19
C GLY A 8 2.75 35.04 10.34
N GLU A 9 4.08 35.07 10.29
CA GLU A 9 5.00 36.02 10.96
C GLU A 9 6.44 35.53 10.78
N CYS A 10 7.22 36.16 9.90
CA CYS A 10 8.68 36.15 10.03
C CYS A 10 9.24 37.42 9.37
N GLY A 11 9.72 38.30 10.24
CA GLY A 11 10.29 39.60 9.89
C GLY A 11 11.60 39.51 9.12
N ASN A 12 11.97 40.66 8.57
CA ASN A 12 13.16 40.95 7.78
C ASN A 12 14.48 40.47 8.42
N ARG A 13 14.92 39.22 8.15
CA ARG A 13 16.34 38.86 8.23
C ARG A 13 16.77 37.93 7.09
N PRO A 14 17.98 38.14 6.52
CA PRO A 14 18.51 37.29 5.45
C PRO A 14 19.02 35.96 6.02
N CYS A 15 18.69 34.85 5.34
CA CYS A 15 19.38 33.57 5.50
C CYS A 15 20.40 33.43 4.37
N TRP A 16 21.63 33.11 4.77
CA TRP A 16 22.86 32.88 3.99
C TRP A 16 22.80 32.82 2.45
N GLY A 17 23.65 33.64 1.83
CA GLY A 17 23.95 33.63 0.39
C GLY A 17 22.94 34.47 -0.41
N ASP A 18 23.44 35.40 -1.23
CA ASP A 18 22.69 36.43 -1.98
C ASP A 18 21.71 35.92 -3.07
N HIS A 19 21.04 34.79 -2.86
CA HIS A 19 19.93 34.33 -3.68
C HIS A 19 18.60 34.58 -2.94
N TYR A 20 17.89 35.62 -3.38
CA TYR A 20 16.49 35.84 -3.02
C TYR A 20 15.65 34.65 -3.50
N VAL A 21 15.37 33.67 -2.63
CA VAL A 21 14.27 32.74 -2.83
C VAL A 21 12.99 33.49 -2.44
N PRO A 22 12.03 33.71 -3.35
CA PRO A 22 10.84 34.45 -3.01
C PRO A 22 10.05 33.69 -1.93
N CYS A 23 9.73 34.38 -0.83
CA CYS A 23 8.80 33.96 0.23
C CYS A 23 7.35 33.67 -0.25
N CYS A 24 7.16 33.49 -1.56
CA CYS A 24 5.88 33.19 -2.22
C CYS A 24 5.86 31.80 -2.85
N ALA A 25 6.72 30.86 -2.44
CA ALA A 25 6.57 29.47 -2.84
C ALA A 25 5.41 28.83 -2.06
N GLY A 26 4.17 29.20 -2.42
CA GLY A 26 2.98 28.58 -1.87
C GLY A 26 3.02 27.06 -2.07
N TRP A 27 2.39 26.32 -1.16
CA TRP A 27 2.30 24.85 -1.17
C TRP A 27 1.86 24.28 -2.53
N VAL A 28 1.15 25.08 -3.33
CA VAL A 28 0.66 24.75 -4.67
C VAL A 28 1.79 24.35 -5.62
N GLY A 29 2.91 25.07 -5.66
CA GLY A 29 3.99 24.79 -6.62
C GLY A 29 4.60 23.40 -6.46
N PRO A 30 5.16 23.07 -5.27
CA PRO A 30 5.66 21.73 -4.97
C PRO A 30 4.61 20.63 -5.09
N THR A 31 3.36 20.90 -4.68
CA THR A 31 2.26 19.93 -4.78
C THR A 31 1.92 19.61 -6.23
N VAL A 32 1.82 20.62 -7.11
CA VAL A 32 1.57 20.41 -8.54
C VAL A 32 2.69 19.59 -9.18
N LEU A 33 3.95 19.90 -8.86
CA LEU A 33 5.09 19.13 -9.38
C LEU A 33 5.07 17.67 -8.90
N LEU A 34 4.75 17.42 -7.62
CA LEU A 34 4.58 16.08 -7.06
C LEU A 34 3.42 15.33 -7.72
N CYS A 35 2.29 15.99 -7.99
CA CYS A 35 1.16 15.39 -8.69
C CYS A 35 1.51 15.02 -10.13
N ILE A 36 2.23 15.88 -10.87
CA ILE A 36 2.69 15.59 -12.23
C ILE A 36 3.67 14.41 -12.21
N TYR A 37 4.64 14.41 -11.29
CA TYR A 37 5.56 13.28 -11.14
C TYR A 37 4.81 11.99 -10.79
N GLY A 38 3.88 12.03 -9.83
CA GLY A 38 3.05 10.88 -9.45
C GLY A 38 2.23 10.36 -10.62
N PHE A 39 1.62 11.25 -11.40
CA PHE A 39 0.88 10.89 -12.61
C PHE A 39 1.78 10.23 -13.66
N CYS A 40 2.94 10.83 -13.97
CA CYS A 40 3.87 10.30 -14.96
C CYS A 40 4.53 8.98 -14.52
N SER A 41 4.82 8.80 -13.23
CA SER A 41 5.43 7.57 -12.69
C SER A 41 4.43 6.42 -12.55
N MET A 42 3.15 6.73 -12.31
CA MET A 42 2.06 5.75 -12.22
C MET A 42 1.39 5.43 -13.57
N MET A 43 1.70 6.20 -14.62
CA MET A 43 1.27 5.94 -16.00
C MET A 43 1.93 4.67 -16.54
N ARG A 44 1.25 3.53 -16.40
CA ARG A 44 1.76 2.22 -16.83
C ARG A 44 0.82 1.51 -17.81
N PRO A 45 0.59 2.11 -18.99
CA PRO A 45 -0.40 1.63 -19.96
C PRO A 45 -0.06 0.24 -20.52
N ILE A 46 1.17 -0.23 -20.37
CA ILE A 46 1.64 -1.53 -20.88
C ILE A 46 1.23 -2.71 -19.99
N GLU A 47 1.02 -2.50 -18.68
CA GLU A 47 0.78 -3.61 -17.73
C GLU A 47 -0.41 -4.50 -18.13
N PRO A 48 -1.56 -3.96 -18.59
CA PRO A 48 -2.68 -4.78 -19.03
C PRO A 48 -2.38 -5.64 -20.27
N PHE A 49 -1.37 -5.28 -21.07
CA PHE A 49 -1.04 -5.97 -22.32
C PHE A 49 0.19 -6.87 -22.19
N LEU A 50 0.92 -6.78 -21.08
CA LEU A 50 2.21 -7.44 -20.91
C LEU A 50 2.09 -8.95 -20.96
N THR A 51 1.09 -9.53 -20.30
CA THR A 51 0.84 -10.98 -20.29
C THR A 51 0.62 -11.51 -21.68
N GLU A 52 -0.27 -10.85 -22.43
CA GLU A 52 -0.61 -11.25 -23.78
C GLU A 52 0.60 -11.11 -24.71
N PHE A 53 1.40 -10.07 -24.55
CA PHE A 53 2.65 -9.91 -25.28
C PHE A 53 3.65 -11.06 -25.01
N LEU A 54 3.74 -11.52 -23.75
CA LEU A 54 4.59 -12.64 -23.36
C LEU A 54 4.05 -14.00 -23.88
N THR A 55 2.74 -14.19 -23.86
CA THR A 55 2.10 -15.47 -24.28
C THR A 55 1.74 -15.54 -25.75
N GLY A 56 1.76 -14.41 -26.46
CA GLY A 56 1.42 -14.31 -27.87
C GLY A 56 2.54 -14.83 -28.78
N SER A 57 2.28 -14.82 -30.08
CA SER A 57 3.17 -15.43 -31.10
C SER A 57 4.58 -14.85 -31.17
N TYR A 58 4.80 -13.63 -30.64
CA TYR A 58 6.10 -12.96 -30.69
C TYR A 58 7.09 -13.52 -29.66
N LYS A 59 6.66 -13.66 -28.40
CA LYS A 59 7.50 -14.21 -27.31
C LYS A 59 7.30 -15.69 -27.08
N ASN A 60 6.11 -16.20 -27.43
CA ASN A 60 5.75 -17.61 -27.45
C ASN A 60 6.04 -18.34 -26.12
N LEU A 61 5.81 -17.67 -24.98
CA LEU A 61 5.86 -18.31 -23.67
C LEU A 61 4.50 -18.93 -23.34
N THR A 62 4.50 -20.08 -22.67
CA THR A 62 3.25 -20.67 -22.19
C THR A 62 2.69 -19.86 -21.02
N ALA A 63 1.37 -19.81 -20.87
CA ALA A 63 0.72 -19.19 -19.71
C ALA A 63 1.23 -19.79 -18.38
N GLU A 64 1.53 -21.10 -18.39
CA GLU A 64 2.12 -21.80 -17.24
C GLU A 64 3.54 -21.30 -16.91
N GLN A 65 4.41 -21.11 -17.91
CA GLN A 65 5.74 -20.52 -17.70
C GLN A 65 5.65 -19.11 -17.14
N VAL A 66 4.76 -18.27 -17.67
CA VAL A 66 4.58 -16.91 -17.17
C VAL A 66 4.11 -16.93 -15.71
N THR A 67 3.10 -17.74 -15.40
CA THR A 67 2.50 -17.88 -14.06
C THR A 67 3.50 -18.41 -13.04
N ARG A 68 4.26 -19.46 -13.38
CA ARG A 68 5.10 -20.19 -12.41
C ARG A 68 6.55 -19.74 -12.37
N GLN A 69 7.07 -19.19 -13.47
CA GLN A 69 8.50 -18.89 -13.58
C GLN A 69 8.79 -17.40 -13.69
N VAL A 70 7.89 -16.59 -14.27
CA VAL A 70 8.14 -15.15 -14.51
C VAL A 70 7.55 -14.29 -13.39
N TYR A 71 6.25 -14.39 -13.13
CA TYR A 71 5.59 -13.53 -12.13
C TYR A 71 6.09 -13.71 -10.69
N PRO A 72 6.38 -14.93 -10.21
CA PRO A 72 6.89 -15.11 -8.86
C PRO A 72 8.25 -14.44 -8.64
N VAL A 73 9.08 -14.27 -9.69
CA VAL A 73 10.36 -13.55 -9.58
C VAL A 73 10.12 -12.12 -9.13
N TRP A 74 9.11 -11.44 -9.68
CA TRP A 74 8.77 -10.09 -9.23
C TRP A 74 8.37 -10.07 -7.75
N THR A 75 7.48 -10.97 -7.32
CA THR A 75 7.02 -11.03 -5.92
C THR A 75 8.17 -11.28 -4.94
N TYR A 76 8.98 -12.32 -5.17
CA TYR A 76 10.08 -12.66 -4.27
C TYR A 76 11.19 -11.62 -4.28
N SER A 77 11.51 -11.09 -5.46
CA SER A 77 12.58 -10.08 -5.57
C SER A 77 12.17 -8.78 -4.91
N ASN A 78 10.90 -8.37 -5.02
CA ASN A 78 10.40 -7.17 -4.35
C ASN A 78 10.44 -7.29 -2.82
N LEU A 79 10.14 -8.48 -2.26
CA LEU A 79 10.30 -8.73 -0.81
C LEU A 79 11.76 -8.58 -0.37
N VAL A 80 12.70 -9.21 -1.10
CA VAL A 80 14.14 -9.17 -0.76
C VAL A 80 14.72 -7.77 -0.93
N LEU A 81 14.31 -7.05 -1.97
CA LEU A 81 14.84 -5.72 -2.31
C LEU A 81 14.24 -4.59 -1.48
N LEU A 82 13.09 -4.80 -0.82
CA LEU A 82 12.45 -3.76 -0.01
C LEU A 82 13.40 -3.22 1.07
N VAL A 83 14.08 -4.09 1.84
CA VAL A 83 14.97 -3.66 2.93
C VAL A 83 16.24 -2.98 2.40
N PRO A 84 17.01 -3.56 1.45
CA PRO A 84 18.18 -2.91 0.88
C PRO A 84 17.87 -1.56 0.24
N VAL A 85 16.77 -1.45 -0.53
CA VAL A 85 16.43 -0.21 -1.21
C VAL A 85 16.04 0.87 -0.20
N LEU A 86 15.26 0.55 0.85
CA LEU A 86 14.97 1.50 1.92
C LEU A 86 16.26 2.03 2.58
N LEU A 87 17.20 1.14 2.91
CA LEU A 87 18.49 1.53 3.47
C LEU A 87 19.31 2.39 2.50
N VAL A 88 19.37 2.02 1.23
CA VAL A 88 20.07 2.80 0.19
C VAL A 88 19.45 4.18 0.06
N THR A 89 18.13 4.30 0.13
CA THR A 89 17.44 5.59 0.10
C THR A 89 17.80 6.44 1.33
N ASP A 90 18.03 5.82 2.51
CA ASP A 90 18.58 6.46 3.71
C ASP A 90 20.00 7.00 3.52
N PHE A 91 20.88 6.22 2.90
CA PHE A 91 22.25 6.65 2.68
C PHE A 91 22.42 7.65 1.53
N LEU A 92 21.76 7.43 0.39
CA LEU A 92 22.00 8.17 -0.85
C LEU A 92 21.07 9.37 -1.04
N ARG A 93 20.12 9.61 -0.12
CA ARG A 93 19.00 10.56 -0.27
C ARG A 93 18.12 10.21 -1.49
N TYR A 94 17.04 10.97 -1.70
CA TYR A 94 16.01 10.64 -2.70
C TYR A 94 16.47 10.79 -4.17
N LYS A 95 17.47 11.64 -4.47
CA LYS A 95 17.85 11.96 -5.87
C LYS A 95 18.44 10.76 -6.65
N PRO A 96 19.46 10.02 -6.13
CA PRO A 96 20.01 8.88 -6.86
C PRO A 96 19.02 7.71 -7.00
N VAL A 97 18.08 7.58 -6.06
CA VAL A 97 17.06 6.53 -6.09
C VAL A 97 16.06 6.75 -7.22
N ILE A 98 15.68 8.00 -7.50
CA ILE A 98 14.85 8.34 -8.68
C ILE A 98 15.58 8.00 -9.99
N ILE A 99 16.88 8.30 -10.06
CA ILE A 99 17.68 7.99 -11.27
C ILE A 99 17.78 6.46 -11.45
N LEU A 100 18.06 5.72 -10.37
CA LEU A 100 18.10 4.26 -10.38
C LEU A 100 16.76 3.66 -10.81
N GLN A 101 15.64 4.19 -10.31
CA GLN A 101 14.29 3.80 -10.71
C GLN A 101 14.08 4.00 -12.22
N GLY A 102 14.43 5.17 -12.76
CA GLY A 102 14.31 5.44 -14.19
C GLY A 102 15.14 4.49 -15.06
N ILE A 103 16.40 4.27 -14.70
CA ILE A 103 17.30 3.35 -15.43
C ILE A 103 16.73 1.93 -15.42
N THR A 104 16.31 1.43 -14.26
CA THR A 104 15.80 0.06 -14.12
C THR A 104 14.49 -0.17 -14.87
N TYR A 105 13.60 0.83 -14.97
CA TYR A 105 12.43 0.76 -15.85
C TYR A 105 12.81 0.69 -17.34
N VAL A 106 13.74 1.52 -17.80
CA VAL A 106 14.22 1.48 -19.19
C VAL A 106 14.86 0.13 -19.49
N THR A 107 15.71 -0.38 -18.60
CA THR A 107 16.31 -1.72 -18.72
C THR A 107 15.23 -2.81 -18.79
N THR A 108 14.20 -2.74 -17.93
CA THR A 108 13.07 -3.67 -17.96
C THR A 108 12.39 -3.69 -19.33
N MET A 109 12.08 -2.51 -19.88
CA MET A 109 11.42 -2.41 -21.19
C MET A 109 12.30 -2.94 -22.32
N LEU A 110 13.60 -2.65 -22.32
CA LEU A 110 14.54 -3.18 -23.31
C LEU A 110 14.65 -4.71 -23.23
N LEU A 111 14.69 -5.27 -22.02
CA LEU A 111 14.73 -6.72 -21.81
C LEU A 111 13.43 -7.39 -22.27
N ILE A 112 12.26 -6.79 -22.00
CA ILE A 112 10.97 -7.31 -22.48
C ILE A 112 10.89 -7.22 -24.01
N LEU A 113 11.32 -6.10 -24.60
CA LEU A 113 11.20 -5.87 -26.04
C LEU A 113 12.14 -6.81 -26.83
N PHE A 114 13.43 -6.82 -26.49
CA PHE A 114 14.45 -7.54 -27.26
C PHE A 114 14.78 -8.93 -26.72
N GLY A 115 14.55 -9.19 -25.44
CA GLY A 115 14.90 -10.47 -24.83
C GLY A 115 13.94 -11.59 -25.22
N SER A 116 14.47 -12.77 -25.50
CA SER A 116 13.71 -13.97 -25.85
C SER A 116 13.90 -15.08 -24.80
N GLY A 117 12.84 -15.85 -24.57
CA GLY A 117 12.85 -16.95 -23.60
C GLY A 117 12.62 -16.53 -22.15
N VAL A 118 12.51 -17.54 -21.28
CA VAL A 118 12.08 -17.36 -19.89
C VAL A 118 13.12 -16.62 -19.05
N HIS A 119 14.41 -16.90 -19.22
CA HIS A 119 15.46 -16.28 -18.40
C HIS A 119 15.55 -14.75 -18.58
N LEU A 120 15.40 -14.26 -19.82
CA LEU A 120 15.40 -12.83 -20.08
C LEU A 120 14.12 -12.16 -19.56
N ALA A 121 12.98 -12.86 -19.61
CA ALA A 121 11.76 -12.41 -18.93
C ALA A 121 11.94 -12.36 -17.41
N GLN A 122 12.57 -13.36 -16.79
CA GLN A 122 12.88 -13.36 -15.35
C GLN A 122 13.79 -12.20 -14.97
N LEU A 123 14.85 -11.94 -15.76
CA LEU A 123 15.73 -10.80 -15.53
C LEU A 123 14.99 -9.46 -15.67
N ALA A 124 14.07 -9.35 -16.64
CA ALA A 124 13.25 -8.15 -16.79
C ALA A 124 12.36 -7.91 -15.55
N PHE A 125 11.68 -8.94 -15.06
CA PHE A 125 10.82 -8.83 -13.87
C PHE A 125 11.62 -8.61 -12.59
N PHE A 126 12.85 -9.10 -12.52
CA PHE A 126 13.80 -8.73 -11.48
C PHE A 126 14.15 -7.23 -11.54
N CYS A 127 14.55 -6.69 -12.69
CA CYS A 127 14.81 -5.26 -12.86
C CYS A 127 13.58 -4.40 -12.53
N TYR A 128 12.40 -4.85 -12.94
CA TYR A 128 11.13 -4.20 -12.62
C TYR A 128 10.88 -4.17 -11.11
N SER A 129 11.22 -5.25 -10.39
CA SER A 129 11.08 -5.28 -8.92
C SER A 129 12.01 -4.29 -8.21
N VAL A 130 13.21 -4.03 -8.74
CA VAL A 130 14.10 -2.97 -8.23
C VAL A 130 13.44 -1.60 -8.37
N ALA A 131 12.84 -1.33 -9.53
CA ALA A 131 12.16 -0.06 -9.78
C ALA A 131 10.94 0.12 -8.85
N MET A 132 10.18 -0.94 -8.61
CA MET A 132 9.03 -0.94 -7.70
C MET A 132 9.42 -0.77 -6.22
N ALA A 133 10.51 -1.40 -5.80
CA ALA A 133 11.05 -1.23 -4.45
C ALA A 133 11.53 0.23 -4.24
N ALA A 134 12.16 0.82 -5.26
CA ALA A 134 12.58 2.22 -5.25
C ALA A 134 11.37 3.16 -5.13
N ASP A 135 10.31 2.92 -5.90
CA ASP A 135 9.06 3.68 -5.87
C ASP A 135 8.43 3.69 -4.46
N THR A 136 8.34 2.51 -3.85
CA THR A 136 7.81 2.33 -2.49
C THR A 136 8.63 3.12 -1.47
N SER A 137 9.96 3.09 -1.60
CA SER A 137 10.87 3.83 -0.71
C SER A 137 10.72 5.36 -0.87
N LEU A 138 10.51 5.83 -2.10
CA LEU A 138 10.33 7.24 -2.42
C LEU A 138 9.01 7.77 -1.89
N PHE A 139 7.94 6.98 -1.98
CA PHE A 139 6.64 7.34 -1.42
C PHE A 139 6.74 7.58 0.10
N TYR A 140 7.41 6.67 0.81
CA TYR A 140 7.60 6.81 2.26
C TYR A 140 8.44 8.02 2.66
N LYS A 141 9.51 8.27 1.91
CA LYS A 141 10.33 9.45 2.16
C LYS A 141 9.72 10.75 1.71
N GLY A 142 8.93 10.73 0.64
CA GLY A 142 8.16 11.87 0.19
C GLY A 142 7.16 12.30 1.26
N THR A 143 6.50 11.35 1.93
CA THR A 143 5.61 11.65 3.05
C THR A 143 6.34 12.24 4.26
N ASP A 144 7.53 11.75 4.59
CA ASP A 144 8.35 12.32 5.68
C ASP A 144 8.91 13.70 5.33
N SER A 145 9.38 13.89 4.09
CA SER A 145 10.05 15.12 3.63
C SER A 145 9.06 16.26 3.37
N ALA A 146 7.85 15.96 2.89
CA ALA A 146 6.78 16.96 2.73
C ALA A 146 6.28 17.48 4.10
N GLN A 147 6.63 16.81 5.20
CA GLN A 147 6.19 17.16 6.56
C GLN A 147 7.33 17.65 7.46
N HIS A 148 8.59 17.27 7.19
CA HIS A 148 9.79 17.85 7.79
C HIS A 148 10.35 18.97 6.91
N GLY A 149 9.65 20.10 6.88
CA GLY A 149 10.30 21.37 6.61
C GLY A 149 11.19 21.74 7.80
N ALA A 150 12.49 21.81 7.55
CA ALA A 150 13.58 22.23 8.45
C ALA A 150 14.25 21.14 9.32
N SER A 151 15.59 21.23 9.32
CA SER A 151 16.58 20.63 10.23
C SER A 151 17.08 19.23 9.89
N ASP A 152 18.18 19.15 9.14
CA ASP A 152 19.51 18.96 9.75
C ASP A 152 20.60 18.87 8.65
N GLU A 153 21.45 19.90 8.60
CA GLU A 153 22.77 19.81 7.97
C GLU A 153 23.78 19.47 9.06
N GLY A 154 24.36 18.27 8.97
CA GLY A 154 25.56 17.88 9.71
C GLY A 154 26.66 17.50 8.71
N SER A 155 27.74 18.26 8.72
CA SER A 155 28.97 18.02 7.95
C SER A 155 29.71 16.77 8.44
N PRO A 156 30.43 16.05 7.57
CA PRO A 156 31.21 14.87 7.96
C PRO A 156 32.63 15.26 8.38
N ASP A 157 33.00 14.94 9.62
CA ASP A 157 34.42 14.92 10.02
C ASP A 157 34.97 13.50 9.99
N SER A 158 36.14 13.38 9.36
CA SER A 158 36.96 12.19 9.21
C SER A 158 37.80 11.91 10.47
N GLU A 159 37.89 10.65 10.91
CA GLU A 159 39.10 9.81 10.77
C GLU A 159 39.00 8.45 11.52
N ASP A 160 39.79 7.51 10.97
CA ASP A 160 40.10 6.11 11.30
C ASP A 160 40.59 5.85 12.74
N PHE A 161 40.70 4.66 13.37
CA PHE A 161 40.63 3.23 13.04
C PHE A 161 40.61 2.43 14.37
N SER A 162 39.86 1.32 14.44
CA SER A 162 40.22 0.10 15.21
C SER A 162 39.16 -0.99 14.98
N ILE A 163 39.45 -1.89 14.05
CA ILE A 163 38.46 -2.77 13.40
C ILE A 163 37.94 -3.93 14.29
N TRP A 164 38.55 -4.21 15.44
CA TRP A 164 38.10 -5.32 16.30
C TRP A 164 37.28 -4.88 17.54
N ALA A 165 37.59 -3.71 18.12
CA ALA A 165 36.80 -3.12 19.22
C ALA A 165 35.48 -2.47 18.73
N LYS A 166 35.45 -2.03 17.46
CA LYS A 166 34.25 -1.52 16.79
C LYS A 166 33.16 -2.60 16.65
N SER A 167 33.49 -3.89 16.51
CA SER A 167 32.47 -4.94 16.28
C SER A 167 31.57 -5.18 17.49
N LYS A 168 32.12 -5.26 18.71
CA LYS A 168 31.33 -5.50 19.93
C LYS A 168 30.55 -4.27 20.39
N THR A 169 31.13 -3.08 20.19
CA THR A 169 30.49 -1.79 20.49
C THR A 169 29.46 -1.42 19.43
N ALA A 170 29.71 -1.69 18.15
CA ALA A 170 28.73 -1.57 17.07
C ALA A 170 27.61 -2.59 17.21
N ALA A 171 27.89 -3.85 17.59
CA ALA A 171 26.84 -4.83 17.85
C ALA A 171 25.94 -4.42 19.03
N LYS A 172 26.51 -3.84 20.10
CA LYS A 172 25.73 -3.24 21.20
C LYS A 172 24.95 -2.00 20.75
N HIS A 173 25.53 -1.16 19.90
CA HIS A 173 24.89 0.05 19.38
C HIS A 173 23.75 -0.27 18.39
N VAL A 174 23.97 -1.25 17.51
CA VAL A 174 22.96 -1.83 16.59
C VAL A 174 21.88 -2.53 17.39
N GLY A 175 22.23 -3.33 18.40
CA GLY A 175 21.26 -3.96 19.30
C GLY A 175 20.44 -2.93 20.09
N GLY A 176 21.05 -1.83 20.52
CA GLY A 176 20.38 -0.70 21.16
C GLY A 176 19.41 0.02 20.22
N LYS A 177 19.83 0.33 18.99
CA LYS A 177 18.97 0.92 17.95
C LYS A 177 17.83 -0.02 17.55
N PHE A 178 18.09 -1.31 17.40
CA PHE A 178 17.07 -2.32 17.10
C PHE A 178 16.07 -2.45 18.25
N ARG A 179 16.53 -2.44 19.50
CA ARG A 179 15.65 -2.41 20.67
C ARG A 179 14.81 -1.13 20.72
N GLY A 180 15.40 0.03 20.42
CA GLY A 180 14.68 1.30 20.29
C GLY A 180 13.56 1.20 19.24
N PHE A 181 13.90 0.73 18.04
CA PHE A 181 12.95 0.45 16.97
C PHE A 181 11.81 -0.49 17.38
N LEU A 182 12.12 -1.59 18.07
CA LEU A 182 11.09 -2.51 18.57
C LEU A 182 10.17 -1.87 19.62
N LEU A 183 10.71 -0.98 20.46
CA LEU A 183 9.92 -0.21 21.42
C LEU A 183 9.01 0.79 20.70
N ASP A 184 9.53 1.49 19.69
CA ASP A 184 8.74 2.40 18.85
C ASP A 184 7.62 1.63 18.13
N CYS A 185 7.90 0.44 17.58
CA CYS A 185 6.87 -0.43 17.02
C CYS A 185 5.83 -0.79 18.08
N LYS A 186 6.25 -1.26 19.26
CA LYS A 186 5.32 -1.63 20.33
C LYS A 186 4.39 -0.46 20.71
N GLU A 187 4.92 0.75 20.74
CA GLU A 187 4.14 1.95 21.06
C GLU A 187 3.18 2.34 19.93
N CYS A 188 3.61 2.26 18.67
CA CYS A 188 2.76 2.51 17.49
C CYS A 188 1.57 1.56 17.40
N TYR A 189 1.79 0.29 17.73
CA TYR A 189 0.79 -0.77 17.65
C TYR A 189 0.07 -1.02 18.99
N SER A 190 0.14 -0.08 19.93
CA SER A 190 -0.44 -0.21 21.27
C SER A 190 -1.99 -0.21 21.26
N SER A 191 -2.61 0.45 20.28
CA SER A 191 -4.08 0.47 20.14
C SER A 191 -4.59 -0.76 19.41
N VAL A 192 -5.55 -1.46 20.01
CA VAL A 192 -6.24 -2.60 19.40
C VAL A 192 -7.00 -2.20 18.12
N ALA A 193 -7.50 -0.96 18.03
CA ALA A 193 -8.09 -0.43 16.79
C ALA A 193 -7.04 -0.30 15.69
N MET A 194 -5.89 0.28 16.04
CA MET A 194 -4.78 0.48 15.11
C MET A 194 -4.27 -0.83 14.53
N LEU A 195 -4.08 -1.85 15.37
CA LEU A 195 -3.65 -3.18 14.95
C LEU A 195 -4.57 -3.76 13.87
N PHE A 196 -5.88 -3.63 14.02
CA PHE A 196 -6.82 -4.19 13.04
C PHE A 196 -6.81 -3.40 11.73
N TYR A 197 -6.74 -2.07 11.75
CA TYR A 197 -6.54 -1.33 10.50
C TYR A 197 -5.23 -1.73 9.79
N CYS A 198 -4.14 -1.94 10.52
CA CYS A 198 -2.89 -2.43 9.95
C CYS A 198 -3.00 -3.86 9.39
N ILE A 199 -3.71 -4.76 10.08
CA ILE A 199 -3.98 -6.12 9.60
C ILE A 199 -4.80 -6.06 8.30
N TRP A 200 -5.88 -5.28 8.25
CA TRP A 200 -6.66 -5.12 7.04
C TRP A 200 -5.83 -4.52 5.91
N SER A 201 -5.03 -3.48 6.20
CA SER A 201 -4.17 -2.83 5.22
C SER A 201 -3.18 -3.82 4.60
N ALA A 202 -2.48 -4.61 5.42
CA ALA A 202 -1.51 -5.58 4.93
C ALA A 202 -2.16 -6.75 4.18
N THR A 203 -3.24 -7.32 4.72
CA THR A 203 -3.93 -8.47 4.10
C THR A 203 -4.71 -8.05 2.85
N GLY A 204 -5.42 -6.92 2.88
CA GLY A 204 -6.14 -6.37 1.74
C GLY A 204 -5.20 -6.02 0.58
N THR A 205 -4.06 -5.38 0.87
CA THR A 205 -3.04 -5.09 -0.16
C THR A 205 -2.48 -6.37 -0.77
N CYS A 206 -2.28 -7.41 0.04
CA CYS A 206 -1.77 -8.69 -0.45
C CYS A 206 -2.79 -9.32 -1.41
N GLY A 207 -4.05 -9.41 -1.00
CA GLY A 207 -5.12 -9.94 -1.83
C GLY A 207 -5.29 -9.13 -3.13
N PHE A 208 -5.19 -7.80 -3.04
CA PHE A 208 -5.28 -6.93 -4.21
C PHE A 208 -4.16 -7.20 -5.21
N TYR A 209 -2.90 -7.25 -4.74
CA TYR A 209 -1.77 -7.54 -5.62
C TYR A 209 -1.81 -8.95 -6.20
N GLN A 210 -2.36 -9.95 -5.49
CA GLN A 210 -2.56 -11.27 -6.07
C GLN A 210 -3.58 -11.23 -7.22
N VAL A 211 -4.77 -10.66 -6.98
CA VAL A 211 -5.80 -10.58 -8.02
C VAL A 211 -5.31 -9.75 -9.21
N SER A 212 -4.68 -8.59 -8.98
CA SER A 212 -4.19 -7.73 -10.05
C SER A 212 -2.98 -8.31 -10.80
N ALA A 213 -2.10 -9.07 -10.15
CA ALA A 213 -0.95 -9.67 -10.84
C ALA A 213 -1.38 -10.75 -11.85
N TYR A 214 -2.45 -11.50 -11.56
CA TYR A 214 -2.88 -12.64 -12.38
C TYR A 214 -4.14 -12.37 -13.23
N ILE A 215 -4.74 -11.16 -13.18
CA ILE A 215 -5.98 -10.83 -13.90
C ILE A 215 -5.92 -11.03 -15.40
N GLN A 216 -4.80 -10.66 -16.02
CA GLN A 216 -4.63 -10.82 -17.46
C GLN A 216 -4.57 -12.30 -17.86
N LEU A 217 -3.97 -13.16 -17.02
CA LEU A 217 -3.98 -14.61 -17.24
C LEU A 217 -5.36 -15.21 -17.02
N PHE A 218 -6.13 -14.68 -16.07
CA PHE A 218 -7.50 -15.09 -15.82
C PHE A 218 -8.42 -14.75 -17.01
N TRP A 219 -8.33 -13.53 -17.56
CA TRP A 219 -9.08 -13.16 -18.75
C TRP A 219 -8.65 -13.90 -20.01
N LEU A 220 -7.35 -14.20 -20.15
CA LEU A 220 -6.85 -15.07 -21.22
C LEU A 220 -7.45 -16.48 -21.13
N HIS A 221 -7.71 -16.99 -19.93
CA HIS A 221 -8.38 -18.28 -19.73
C HIS A 221 -9.85 -18.24 -20.14
N ILE A 222 -10.58 -17.18 -19.80
CA ILE A 222 -11.99 -17.00 -20.20
C ILE A 222 -12.13 -16.81 -21.72
N GLN A 223 -11.23 -16.03 -22.34
CA GLN A 223 -11.30 -15.69 -23.76
C GLN A 223 -9.94 -15.89 -24.47
N PRO A 224 -9.58 -17.14 -24.82
CA PRO A 224 -8.31 -17.42 -25.48
C PRO A 224 -8.29 -16.88 -26.92
N GLY A 225 -7.19 -16.22 -27.29
CA GLY A 225 -6.88 -15.87 -28.68
C GLY A 225 -7.59 -14.64 -29.27
N ASN A 226 -8.30 -13.85 -28.46
CA ASN A 226 -8.97 -12.63 -28.92
C ASN A 226 -8.40 -11.41 -28.18
N PHE A 227 -7.53 -10.66 -28.87
CA PHE A 227 -6.91 -9.44 -28.38
C PHE A 227 -8.01 -8.43 -28.02
N THR A 228 -8.11 -8.09 -26.73
CA THR A 228 -9.08 -7.09 -26.29
C THR A 228 -8.37 -5.89 -25.69
N ALA A 229 -8.37 -4.78 -26.44
CA ALA A 229 -8.08 -3.43 -25.93
C ALA A 229 -8.91 -3.10 -24.66
N TYR A 230 -10.02 -3.81 -24.46
CA TYR A 230 -10.87 -3.73 -23.28
C TYR A 230 -10.16 -4.07 -21.97
N ASN A 231 -9.13 -4.92 -21.93
CA ASN A 231 -8.40 -5.23 -20.68
C ASN A 231 -7.81 -3.97 -20.05
N GLY A 232 -7.11 -3.17 -20.85
CA GLY A 232 -6.57 -1.88 -20.41
C GLY A 232 -7.67 -0.86 -20.12
N GLY A 233 -8.74 -0.85 -20.93
CA GLY A 233 -9.89 0.04 -20.72
C GLY A 233 -10.61 -0.21 -19.39
N VAL A 234 -10.83 -1.48 -19.04
CA VAL A 234 -11.44 -1.91 -17.76
C VAL A 234 -10.54 -1.51 -16.61
N ASP A 235 -9.23 -1.74 -16.70
CA ASP A 235 -8.30 -1.38 -15.63
C ASP A 235 -8.24 0.14 -15.40
N ALA A 236 -8.26 0.93 -16.48
CA ALA A 236 -8.32 2.39 -16.42
C ALA A 236 -9.66 2.91 -15.86
N PHE A 237 -10.78 2.38 -16.33
CA PHE A 237 -12.12 2.75 -15.86
C PHE A 237 -12.30 2.47 -14.36
N SER A 238 -11.84 1.31 -13.90
CA SER A 238 -11.87 0.91 -12.50
C SER A 238 -11.01 1.83 -11.61
N THR A 239 -9.85 2.25 -12.12
CA THR A 239 -8.98 3.20 -11.43
C THR A 239 -9.62 4.58 -11.33
N LEU A 240 -10.23 5.07 -12.42
CA LEU A 240 -10.92 6.35 -12.45
C LEU A 240 -12.11 6.39 -11.48
N THR A 241 -12.93 5.34 -11.47
CA THR A 241 -14.06 5.23 -10.55
C THR A 241 -13.60 5.10 -9.09
N GLY A 242 -12.49 4.39 -8.82
CA GLY A 242 -11.87 4.33 -7.50
C GLY A 242 -11.35 5.68 -7.00
N ALA A 243 -10.76 6.48 -7.90
CA ALA A 243 -10.33 7.84 -7.60
C ALA A 243 -11.53 8.77 -7.30
N ALA A 244 -12.58 8.72 -8.13
CA ALA A 244 -13.80 9.49 -7.92
C ALA A 244 -14.50 9.13 -6.60
N ALA A 245 -14.58 7.83 -6.27
CA ALA A 245 -15.08 7.36 -4.98
C ALA A 245 -14.25 7.93 -3.83
N SER A 246 -12.91 7.90 -3.93
CA SER A 246 -12.01 8.37 -2.87
C SER A 246 -12.20 9.85 -2.56
N VAL A 247 -12.44 10.67 -3.60
CA VAL A 247 -12.83 12.07 -3.43
C VAL A 247 -14.19 12.18 -2.74
N ALA A 248 -15.19 11.41 -3.19
CA ALA A 248 -16.53 11.44 -2.61
C ALA A 248 -16.53 11.11 -1.11
N VAL A 249 -15.78 10.07 -0.69
CA VAL A 249 -15.64 9.69 0.72
C VAL A 249 -14.95 10.79 1.55
N GLY A 250 -14.03 11.54 0.96
CA GLY A 250 -13.42 12.71 1.60
C GLY A 250 -14.42 13.83 1.95
N HIS A 251 -15.58 13.85 1.28
CA HIS A 251 -16.68 14.78 1.55
C HIS A 251 -17.77 14.21 2.47
N MET A 252 -17.70 12.93 2.86
CA MET A 252 -18.70 12.29 3.73
C MET A 252 -18.41 12.58 5.21
N SER A 253 -19.41 13.11 5.92
CA SER A 253 -19.37 13.35 7.38
C SER A 253 -19.79 12.11 8.17
N VAL A 254 -19.04 11.01 8.04
CA VAL A 254 -19.27 9.76 8.80
C VAL A 254 -18.31 9.69 9.99
N GLU A 255 -18.81 9.22 11.13
CA GLU A 255 -17.97 8.92 12.29
C GLU A 255 -17.20 7.62 12.05
N TRP A 256 -16.13 7.74 11.26
CA TRP A 256 -15.34 6.62 10.79
C TRP A 256 -14.63 5.84 11.90
N SER A 257 -14.56 6.35 13.13
CA SER A 257 -14.07 5.60 14.32
C SER A 257 -15.01 4.47 14.72
N VAL A 258 -16.32 4.63 14.54
CA VAL A 258 -17.33 3.63 14.93
C VAL A 258 -17.68 2.73 13.75
N TRP A 259 -17.88 3.32 12.57
CA TRP A 259 -18.37 2.60 11.40
C TRP A 259 -17.25 2.03 10.52
N GLY A 260 -16.00 2.47 10.70
CA GLY A 260 -14.88 2.10 9.82
C GLY A 260 -14.66 0.59 9.71
N GLU A 261 -14.65 -0.13 10.84
CA GLU A 261 -14.46 -1.58 10.87
C GLU A 261 -15.61 -2.34 10.20
N LEU A 262 -16.86 -1.88 10.38
CA LEU A 262 -18.03 -2.49 9.76
C LEU A 262 -18.08 -2.23 8.25
N VAL A 263 -17.72 -1.01 7.82
CA VAL A 263 -17.58 -0.66 6.40
C VAL A 263 -16.49 -1.52 5.75
N LEU A 264 -15.33 -1.67 6.40
CA LEU A 264 -14.27 -2.55 5.94
C LEU A 264 -14.78 -4.00 5.81
N GLY A 265 -15.44 -4.54 6.83
CA GLY A 265 -16.00 -5.90 6.79
C GLY A 265 -17.01 -6.11 5.66
N GLY A 266 -18.03 -5.26 5.59
CA GLY A 266 -19.14 -5.39 4.64
C GLY A 266 -18.74 -5.19 3.18
N PHE A 267 -17.93 -4.19 2.87
CA PHE A 267 -17.46 -3.99 1.49
C PHE A 267 -16.35 -4.97 1.11
N THR A 268 -15.57 -5.51 2.06
CA THR A 268 -14.68 -6.63 1.78
C THR A 268 -15.47 -7.90 1.44
N PHE A 269 -16.67 -8.08 2.01
CA PHE A 269 -17.58 -9.17 1.59
C PHE A 269 -18.01 -8.99 0.13
N LEU A 270 -18.36 -7.77 -0.26
CA LEU A 270 -18.72 -7.44 -1.64
C LEU A 270 -17.55 -7.71 -2.60
N VAL A 271 -16.32 -7.37 -2.21
CA VAL A 271 -15.10 -7.72 -2.93
C VAL A 271 -14.96 -9.23 -3.10
N ALA A 272 -15.11 -10.00 -2.02
CA ALA A 272 -15.05 -11.46 -2.08
C ALA A 272 -16.11 -12.05 -3.03
N GLY A 273 -17.34 -11.56 -2.94
CA GLY A 273 -18.45 -11.96 -3.81
C GLY A 273 -18.20 -11.62 -5.28
N ALA A 274 -17.62 -10.46 -5.58
CA ALA A 274 -17.26 -10.07 -6.94
C ALA A 274 -16.20 -11.01 -7.53
N ILE A 275 -15.13 -11.32 -6.78
CA ILE A 275 -14.09 -12.25 -7.23
C ILE A 275 -14.66 -13.66 -7.39
N PHE A 276 -15.52 -14.11 -6.47
CA PHE A 276 -16.17 -15.40 -6.56
C PHE A 276 -17.09 -15.51 -7.79
N LEU A 277 -17.82 -14.44 -8.11
CA LEU A 277 -18.68 -14.40 -9.29
C LEU A 277 -17.86 -14.42 -10.60
N MET A 278 -16.64 -13.86 -10.60
CA MET A 278 -15.71 -13.98 -11.73
C MET A 278 -15.34 -15.44 -11.99
N ASP A 279 -15.13 -16.23 -10.93
CA ASP A 279 -14.78 -17.65 -11.01
C ASP A 279 -15.92 -18.53 -11.57
N LEU A 280 -17.17 -18.12 -11.34
CA LEU A 280 -18.37 -18.85 -11.77
C LEU A 280 -18.85 -18.52 -13.19
N THR A 281 -18.29 -17.49 -13.83
CA THR A 281 -18.77 -16.99 -15.12
C THR A 281 -17.76 -17.23 -16.24
N ASP A 282 -18.24 -17.80 -17.35
CA ASP A 282 -17.47 -17.89 -18.60
C ASP A 282 -17.64 -16.65 -19.48
N ASN A 283 -18.39 -15.64 -19.01
CA ASN A 283 -18.63 -14.40 -19.76
C ASN A 283 -17.64 -13.29 -19.35
N ILE A 284 -16.82 -12.87 -20.32
CA ILE A 284 -15.80 -11.85 -20.12
C ILE A 284 -16.36 -10.50 -19.64
N TRP A 285 -17.55 -10.09 -20.10
CA TRP A 285 -18.15 -8.82 -19.70
C TRP A 285 -18.60 -8.83 -18.24
N ILE A 286 -19.16 -9.95 -17.78
CA ILE A 286 -19.50 -10.13 -16.36
C ILE A 286 -18.21 -10.11 -15.52
N SER A 287 -17.17 -10.79 -15.99
CA SER A 287 -15.85 -10.79 -15.33
C SER A 287 -15.25 -9.37 -15.26
N TYR A 288 -15.33 -8.58 -16.33
CA TYR A 288 -14.89 -7.18 -16.36
C TYR A 288 -15.67 -6.29 -15.39
N MET A 289 -17.00 -6.44 -15.32
CA MET A 289 -17.83 -5.69 -14.38
C MET A 289 -17.49 -6.04 -12.93
N CYS A 290 -17.27 -7.32 -12.64
CA CYS A 290 -16.90 -7.79 -11.30
C CYS A 290 -15.50 -7.32 -10.90
N TYR A 291 -14.51 -7.41 -11.80
CA TYR A 291 -13.17 -6.87 -11.55
C TYR A 291 -13.20 -5.36 -11.34
N SER A 292 -14.02 -4.64 -12.11
CA SER A 292 -14.19 -3.21 -11.93
C SER A 292 -14.75 -2.88 -10.56
N LEU A 293 -15.82 -3.56 -10.15
CA LEU A 293 -16.40 -3.42 -8.82
C LEU A 293 -15.37 -3.73 -7.73
N PHE A 294 -14.65 -4.86 -7.85
CA PHE A 294 -13.58 -5.25 -6.95
C PHE A 294 -12.55 -4.14 -6.78
N LYS A 295 -11.97 -3.65 -7.88
CA LYS A 295 -10.89 -2.66 -7.85
C LYS A 295 -11.37 -1.31 -7.32
N THR A 296 -12.54 -0.83 -7.74
CA THR A 296 -13.14 0.41 -7.24
C THR A 296 -13.40 0.36 -5.73
N VAL A 297 -14.02 -0.72 -5.25
CA VAL A 297 -14.34 -0.90 -3.83
C VAL A 297 -13.06 -1.05 -3.00
N TYR A 298 -12.10 -1.85 -3.46
CA TYR A 298 -10.84 -2.03 -2.76
C TYR A 298 -10.06 -0.72 -2.61
N LEU A 299 -9.90 0.05 -3.70
CA LEU A 299 -9.19 1.34 -3.67
C LEU A 299 -9.83 2.30 -2.67
N GLN A 300 -11.16 2.33 -2.61
CA GLN A 300 -11.88 3.13 -1.64
C GLN A 300 -11.64 2.68 -0.18
N LEU A 301 -11.72 1.38 0.08
CA LEU A 301 -11.47 0.84 1.42
C LEU A 301 -10.03 1.09 1.87
N SER A 302 -9.08 1.01 0.94
CA SER A 302 -7.68 1.35 1.19
C SER A 302 -7.50 2.81 1.61
N THR A 303 -8.20 3.75 0.96
CA THR A 303 -8.21 5.16 1.36
C THR A 303 -8.79 5.35 2.77
N ILE A 304 -9.92 4.72 3.08
CA ILE A 304 -10.55 4.80 4.43
C ILE A 304 -9.61 4.24 5.50
N CYS A 305 -9.05 3.06 5.26
CA CYS A 305 -8.13 2.40 6.18
C CYS A 305 -6.88 3.24 6.42
N THR A 306 -6.27 3.76 5.35
CA THR A 306 -5.11 4.64 5.42
C THR A 306 -5.41 5.91 6.21
N PHE A 307 -6.57 6.52 5.98
CA PHE A 307 -7.02 7.68 6.75
C PHE A 307 -7.18 7.37 8.25
N GLN A 308 -7.71 6.20 8.59
CA GLN A 308 -7.86 5.74 9.98
C GLN A 308 -6.53 5.52 10.68
N ILE A 309 -5.57 4.92 9.98
CA ILE A 309 -4.18 4.73 10.44
C ILE A 309 -3.52 6.09 10.66
N ALA A 310 -3.65 6.98 9.69
CA ALA A 310 -3.01 8.30 9.70
C ALA A 310 -3.49 9.17 10.86
N LYS A 311 -4.80 9.21 11.15
CA LYS A 311 -5.35 10.05 12.23
C LYS A 311 -4.95 9.61 13.64
N THR A 312 -4.54 8.34 13.81
CA THR A 312 -4.15 7.78 15.11
C THR A 312 -2.65 7.85 15.39
N LEU A 313 -1.83 8.20 14.40
CA LEU A 313 -0.37 8.24 14.51
C LEU A 313 0.15 9.66 14.70
N SER A 314 1.24 9.78 15.46
CA SER A 314 2.07 10.99 15.46
C SER A 314 2.89 11.09 14.18
N ARG A 315 3.23 12.31 13.75
CA ARG A 315 3.99 12.56 12.51
C ARG A 315 5.33 11.82 12.44
N THR A 316 6.00 11.64 13.58
CA THR A 316 7.28 10.92 13.68
C THR A 316 7.19 9.41 13.47
N ARG A 317 5.99 8.84 13.55
CA ARG A 317 5.74 7.39 13.52
C ARG A 317 5.04 6.92 12.25
N TYR A 318 4.75 7.84 11.34
CA TYR A 318 4.00 7.57 10.10
C TYR A 318 4.78 6.61 9.19
N ALA A 319 5.98 6.98 8.74
CA ALA A 319 6.77 6.14 7.84
C ALA A 319 7.07 4.75 8.41
N LEU A 320 7.27 4.64 9.73
CA LEU A 320 7.49 3.36 10.40
C LEU A 320 6.31 2.41 10.23
N VAL A 321 5.09 2.87 10.52
CA VAL A 321 3.90 2.00 10.46
C VAL A 321 3.57 1.61 9.03
N PHE A 322 3.63 2.55 8.09
CA PHE A 322 3.36 2.19 6.71
C PHE A 322 4.45 1.30 6.11
N GLY A 323 5.73 1.55 6.41
CA GLY A 323 6.84 0.68 6.01
C GLY A 323 6.69 -0.74 6.56
N MET A 324 6.30 -0.89 7.82
CA MET A 324 6.03 -2.20 8.44
C MET A 324 4.82 -2.88 7.80
N ASN A 325 3.72 -2.15 7.55
CA ASN A 325 2.54 -2.70 6.86
C ASN A 325 2.88 -3.17 5.44
N SER A 326 3.68 -2.40 4.70
CA SER A 326 4.20 -2.82 3.39
C SER A 326 5.06 -4.07 3.50
N PHE A 327 5.96 -4.15 4.47
CA PHE A 327 6.79 -5.34 4.68
C PHE A 327 5.94 -6.58 4.98
N VAL A 328 4.98 -6.48 5.90
CA VAL A 328 4.04 -7.56 6.22
C VAL A 328 3.22 -7.96 5.00
N ASN A 329 2.74 -6.99 4.22
CA ASN A 329 2.08 -7.25 2.94
C ASN A 329 2.97 -8.08 1.98
N GLN A 330 4.23 -7.69 1.78
CA GLN A 330 5.14 -8.42 0.88
C GLN A 330 5.45 -9.84 1.36
N VAL A 331 5.56 -10.03 2.68
CA VAL A 331 5.71 -11.37 3.26
C VAL A 331 4.47 -12.20 2.99
N LEU A 332 3.27 -11.67 3.27
CA LEU A 332 2.00 -12.37 3.01
C LEU A 332 1.84 -12.70 1.52
N GLN A 333 2.14 -11.75 0.63
CA GLN A 333 2.07 -11.96 -0.81
C GLN A 333 3.04 -13.07 -1.25
N SER A 334 4.28 -13.06 -0.76
CA SER A 334 5.28 -14.08 -1.08
C SER A 334 4.88 -15.46 -0.58
N VAL A 335 4.37 -15.56 0.64
CA VAL A 335 3.88 -16.82 1.21
C VAL A 335 2.68 -17.35 0.41
N LEU A 336 1.72 -16.48 0.09
CA LEU A 336 0.54 -16.86 -0.68
C LEU A 336 0.93 -17.33 -2.09
N THR A 337 1.85 -16.62 -2.77
CA THR A 337 2.42 -17.05 -4.06
C THR A 337 3.13 -18.40 -3.94
N ALA A 338 3.96 -18.61 -2.90
CA ALA A 338 4.68 -19.85 -2.70
C ALA A 338 3.75 -21.06 -2.50
N ILE A 339 2.68 -20.88 -1.75
CA ILE A 339 1.68 -21.94 -1.49
C ILE A 339 0.86 -22.21 -2.76
N VAL A 340 0.24 -21.17 -3.32
CA VAL A 340 -0.76 -21.30 -4.40
C VAL A 340 -0.11 -21.66 -5.74
N ILE A 341 0.98 -20.98 -6.10
CA ILE A 341 1.58 -21.07 -7.43
C ILE A 341 2.66 -22.16 -7.51
N ASN A 342 3.53 -22.25 -6.50
CA ASN A 342 4.70 -23.14 -6.55
C ASN A 342 4.45 -24.51 -5.91
N SER A 343 3.84 -24.54 -4.73
CA SER A 343 3.66 -25.77 -3.96
C SER A 343 2.44 -26.56 -4.43
N LEU A 344 1.27 -25.92 -4.45
CA LEU A 344 0.00 -26.54 -4.87
C LEU A 344 -0.21 -26.51 -6.38
N GLN A 345 0.50 -25.61 -7.08
CA GLN A 345 0.48 -25.50 -8.54
C GLN A 345 -0.93 -25.36 -9.14
N LEU A 346 -1.81 -24.65 -8.44
CA LEU A 346 -3.22 -24.53 -8.77
C LEU A 346 -3.44 -23.91 -10.16
N CYS A 347 -4.46 -24.36 -10.88
CA CYS A 347 -4.92 -23.70 -12.10
C CYS A 347 -5.54 -22.33 -11.78
N ILE A 348 -5.59 -21.43 -12.76
CA ILE A 348 -5.96 -20.02 -12.54
C ILE A 348 -7.34 -19.84 -11.88
N THR A 349 -8.33 -20.67 -12.21
CA THR A 349 -9.67 -20.72 -11.59
C THR A 349 -9.56 -21.01 -10.08
N LEU A 350 -8.85 -22.08 -9.71
CA LEU A 350 -8.63 -22.43 -8.31
C LEU A 350 -7.81 -21.37 -7.55
N GLN A 351 -6.92 -20.63 -8.22
CA GLN A 351 -6.24 -19.48 -7.60
C GLN A 351 -7.24 -18.38 -7.24
N TYR A 352 -8.16 -18.04 -8.14
CA TYR A 352 -9.20 -17.02 -7.91
C TYR A 352 -10.20 -17.45 -6.84
N PHE A 353 -10.56 -18.73 -6.77
CA PHE A 353 -11.33 -19.28 -5.66
C PHE A 353 -10.62 -19.08 -4.30
N VAL A 354 -9.30 -19.33 -4.25
CA VAL A 354 -8.50 -19.10 -3.03
C VAL A 354 -8.46 -17.60 -2.68
N TYR A 355 -8.30 -16.71 -3.66
CA TYR A 355 -8.29 -15.26 -3.44
C TYR A 355 -9.64 -14.74 -2.95
N ALA A 356 -10.75 -15.22 -3.51
CA ALA A 356 -12.10 -14.91 -3.02
C ALA A 356 -12.29 -15.38 -1.57
N SER A 357 -11.86 -16.60 -1.26
CA SER A 357 -11.93 -17.17 0.10
C SER A 357 -11.08 -16.39 1.10
N PHE A 358 -9.90 -15.92 0.67
CA PHE A 358 -9.03 -15.05 1.46
C PHE A 358 -9.72 -13.74 1.83
N PHE A 359 -10.36 -13.06 0.88
CA PHE A 359 -11.15 -11.86 1.18
C PHE A 359 -12.39 -12.15 2.03
N ALA A 360 -13.05 -13.29 1.84
CA ALA A 360 -14.19 -13.69 2.68
C ALA A 360 -13.77 -13.89 4.15
N ALA A 361 -12.59 -14.48 4.40
CA ALA A 361 -12.06 -14.64 5.75
C ALA A 361 -11.74 -13.29 6.42
N ILE A 362 -11.15 -12.34 5.67
CA ILE A 362 -10.91 -10.96 6.15
C ILE A 362 -12.25 -10.29 6.45
N SER A 363 -13.21 -10.40 5.54
CA SER A 363 -14.54 -9.83 5.71
C SER A 363 -15.22 -10.33 6.99
N LEU A 364 -15.17 -11.63 7.26
CA LEU A 364 -15.72 -12.23 8.48
C LEU A 364 -15.08 -11.62 9.73
N LEU A 365 -13.74 -11.56 9.79
CA LEU A 365 -13.01 -10.99 10.92
C LEU A 365 -13.44 -9.54 11.21
N PHE A 366 -13.52 -8.70 10.18
CA PHE A 366 -13.87 -7.28 10.32
C PHE A 366 -15.36 -7.04 10.56
N THR A 367 -16.22 -7.89 10.02
CA THR A 367 -17.67 -7.79 10.24
C THR A 367 -18.03 -8.17 11.68
N VAL A 368 -17.50 -9.28 12.19
CA VAL A 368 -17.70 -9.71 13.58
C VAL A 368 -17.22 -8.63 14.55
N ARG A 369 -16.03 -8.09 14.30
CA ARG A 369 -15.47 -7.03 15.13
C ARG A 369 -16.22 -5.71 14.99
N GLY A 370 -16.57 -5.29 13.78
CA GLY A 370 -17.33 -4.07 13.54
C GLY A 370 -18.70 -4.09 14.22
N VAL A 371 -19.40 -5.24 14.17
CA VAL A 371 -20.65 -5.45 14.91
C VAL A 371 -20.40 -5.34 16.41
N TYR A 372 -19.36 -5.99 16.94
CA TYR A 372 -19.00 -5.87 18.36
C TYR A 372 -18.74 -4.41 18.78
N THR A 373 -17.95 -3.66 18.02
CA THR A 373 -17.63 -2.24 18.27
C THR A 373 -18.89 -1.38 18.28
N VAL A 374 -19.78 -1.55 17.30
CA VAL A 374 -21.05 -0.80 17.22
C VAL A 374 -21.98 -1.12 18.39
N LEU A 375 -22.08 -2.40 18.78
CA LEU A 375 -22.95 -2.82 19.89
C LEU A 375 -22.44 -2.35 21.26
N HIS A 376 -21.12 -2.38 21.48
CA HIS A 376 -20.53 -1.94 22.74
C HIS A 376 -20.51 -0.41 22.91
N MET A 377 -20.34 0.35 21.82
CA MET A 377 -20.41 1.81 21.83
C MET A 377 -21.83 2.35 22.03
N LYS A 378 -22.85 1.61 21.57
CA LYS A 378 -24.27 1.99 21.71
C LYS A 378 -24.92 1.60 23.05
N ARG A 379 -24.23 0.86 23.93
CA ARG A 379 -24.72 0.67 25.31
C ARG A 379 -24.52 2.00 26.06
N PRO A 380 -25.60 2.69 26.45
CA PRO A 380 -25.46 3.86 27.29
C PRO A 380 -24.91 3.42 28.65
N THR A 381 -24.21 4.32 29.31
CA THR A 381 -23.91 4.32 30.74
C THR A 381 -25.20 4.36 31.58
N GLY A 382 -26.10 3.41 31.39
CA GLY A 382 -27.43 3.31 32.02
C GLY A 382 -27.40 2.78 33.45
N GLY A 383 -26.23 2.79 34.10
CA GLY A 383 -26.08 2.36 35.49
C GLY A 383 -26.13 3.50 36.52
N ASN A 384 -25.82 4.74 36.13
CA ASN A 384 -25.56 5.81 37.12
C ASN A 384 -26.71 6.83 37.32
N GLN A 385 -27.82 6.71 36.60
CA GLN A 385 -28.99 7.57 36.82
C GLN A 385 -30.01 6.99 37.82
N ALA A 386 -30.02 5.68 38.06
CA ALA A 386 -30.90 5.09 39.07
C ALA A 386 -30.41 5.36 40.51
N GLU A 387 -29.11 5.51 40.73
CA GLU A 387 -28.52 5.76 42.06
C GLU A 387 -28.55 7.24 42.49
N ARG A 388 -28.83 8.16 41.56
CA ARG A 388 -28.98 9.59 41.85
C ARG A 388 -30.41 9.97 42.26
N ALA A 389 -31.39 9.10 42.00
CA ALA A 389 -32.78 9.31 42.40
C ALA A 389 -33.08 8.87 43.84
N THR A 390 -32.18 8.10 44.48
CA THR A 390 -32.32 7.63 45.86
C THR A 390 -31.65 8.54 46.90
N ASN A 391 -30.96 9.60 46.49
CA ASN A 391 -30.26 10.53 47.37
C ASN A 391 -30.86 11.95 47.33
N LEU A 392 -32.18 12.06 47.50
CA LEU A 392 -32.82 13.33 47.83
C LEU A 392 -32.95 13.42 49.36
N PRO A 393 -32.42 14.47 50.01
CA PRO A 393 -32.56 14.64 51.45
C PRO A 393 -34.02 14.91 51.80
N GLU A 394 -34.53 14.14 52.76
CA GLU A 394 -35.84 14.35 53.39
C GLU A 394 -35.98 15.80 53.85
N GLY A 395 -37.03 16.45 53.37
CA GLY A 395 -37.39 17.80 53.76
C GLY A 395 -37.69 17.88 55.25
N SER A 396 -36.96 18.74 55.94
CA SER A 396 -37.28 19.18 57.29
C SER A 396 -38.58 19.98 57.31
N ARG A 397 -39.57 19.48 58.06
CA ARG A 397 -40.68 20.21 58.68
C ARG A 397 -40.93 19.58 60.06
N PRO A 398 -41.59 20.27 61.02
CA PRO A 398 -42.22 21.58 60.95
C PRO A 398 -41.41 22.72 61.57
#